data_AF-A0AAV1LKQ2-F1
#
_entry.id   AF-A0AAV1LKQ2-F1
#
_cell.length_a   1.000
_cell.length_b   1.000
_cell.length_c   1.000
_cell.angle_alpha   90.00
_cell.angle_beta   90.00
_cell.angle_gamma   90.00
#
_symmetry.space_group_name_H-M   'P 1'
#
loop_
_entity.id
_entity.type
_entity.pdbx_description
1 polymer ?
#
loop_
_entity_poly.entity_id
_entity_poly.type
_entity_poly.pdbx_seq_one_letter_code
_entity_poly.pdbx_strand_id
1 'polypeptide(L)'
;MLSDYQDVMKRIITGDESWIYAYDPETDDQSAEYRAKGEPKPKKPRQSKSKIKVMLTVFFDHRGVVQSEFLQTGQAVNKEYYLSVMRRLSEAIRKKRPELWADNFWFLHHDNAPSHTALILREFFAKNSTNIVPQAPYSPDLAPCDFWLFRKLKRPLRGNRFESIGDIKRESLRALKAIPETDFNNC
;
A
#
# COMPACT_ATOMS: atom_id res chain seq x y z
N MET A 1 -5.15 0.06 29.51
CA MET A 1 -5.18 -1.15 28.66
C MET A 1 -5.56 -0.81 27.22
N LEU A 2 -6.82 -0.45 26.90
CA LEU A 2 -7.20 -0.05 25.52
C LEU A 2 -6.51 1.23 25.01
N SER A 3 -6.31 2.24 25.88
CA SER A 3 -5.55 3.46 25.59
C SER A 3 -4.12 3.17 25.17
N ASP A 4 -3.47 2.27 25.91
CA ASP A 4 -2.06 1.93 25.73
C ASP A 4 -1.85 1.18 24.41
N TYR A 5 -2.82 0.37 24.00
CA TYR A 5 -2.83 -0.28 22.68
C TYR A 5 -3.02 0.74 21.54
N GLN A 6 -3.91 1.72 21.68
CA GLN A 6 -4.11 2.75 20.66
C GLN A 6 -2.85 3.60 20.46
N ASP A 7 -2.10 3.88 21.52
CA ASP A 7 -0.86 4.64 21.43
C ASP A 7 0.27 3.84 20.77
N VAL A 8 0.30 2.51 20.93
CA VAL A 8 1.20 1.63 20.18
C VAL A 8 0.82 1.59 18.69
N MET A 9 -0.46 1.48 18.35
CA MET A 9 -0.91 1.42 16.95
C MET A 9 -0.53 2.67 16.16
N LYS A 10 -0.57 3.86 16.78
CA LYS A 10 -0.14 5.12 16.16
C LYS A 10 1.36 5.18 15.86
N ARG A 11 2.15 4.27 16.44
CA ARG A 11 3.60 4.16 16.21
C ARG A 11 3.96 3.10 15.17
N ILE A 12 2.96 2.43 14.57
CA ILE A 12 3.17 1.46 13.49
C ILE A 12 3.24 2.19 12.16
N ILE A 13 4.30 1.89 11.40
CA ILE A 13 4.43 2.22 10.00
C ILE A 13 4.27 0.91 9.23
N THR A 14 3.22 0.82 8.43
CA THR A 14 2.90 -0.37 7.64
C THR A 14 3.11 -0.09 6.16
N GLY A 15 3.57 -1.09 5.42
CA GLY A 15 3.69 -0.96 3.97
C GLY A 15 3.69 -2.28 3.23
N ASP A 16 3.41 -2.19 1.94
CA ASP A 16 3.29 -3.32 1.02
C ASP A 16 3.38 -2.86 -0.45
N GLU A 17 3.47 -3.81 -1.36
CA GLU A 17 3.53 -3.64 -2.80
C GLU A 17 2.25 -4.03 -3.51
N SER A 18 1.84 -3.23 -4.48
CA SER A 18 0.68 -3.55 -5.30
C SER A 18 0.87 -3.17 -6.76
N TRP A 19 0.40 -4.05 -7.65
CA TRP A 19 0.22 -3.73 -9.07
C TRP A 19 -0.91 -2.73 -9.30
N ILE A 20 -0.61 -1.65 -10.02
CA ILE A 20 -1.58 -0.73 -10.62
C ILE A 20 -1.55 -0.91 -12.14
N TYR A 21 -2.71 -1.07 -12.74
CA TYR A 21 -2.86 -1.45 -14.14
C TYR A 21 -3.26 -0.25 -14.99
N ALA A 22 -2.86 -0.24 -16.26
CA ALA A 22 -3.35 0.72 -17.25
C ALA A 22 -4.87 0.62 -17.45
N TYR A 23 -5.43 -0.57 -17.17
CA TYR A 23 -6.87 -0.79 -17.08
C TYR A 23 -7.11 -1.87 -16.02
N ASP A 24 -7.88 -1.52 -14.99
CA ASP A 24 -8.47 -2.46 -14.02
C ASP A 24 -9.99 -2.34 -14.13
N PRO A 25 -10.72 -3.43 -14.45
CA PRO A 25 -12.19 -3.38 -14.51
C PRO A 25 -12.80 -2.86 -13.21
N GLU A 26 -13.98 -2.24 -13.34
CA GLU A 26 -14.80 -1.93 -12.18
C GLU A 26 -15.12 -3.20 -11.38
N THR A 27 -15.24 -3.02 -10.08
CA THR A 27 -15.76 -4.07 -9.20
C THR A 27 -17.26 -4.25 -9.38
N ASP A 28 -17.77 -5.38 -8.90
CA ASP A 28 -19.21 -5.67 -8.93
C ASP A 28 -20.02 -4.58 -8.21
N ASP A 29 -19.52 -4.05 -7.08
CA ASP A 29 -20.18 -2.97 -6.35
C ASP A 29 -20.07 -1.61 -7.06
N GLN A 30 -18.96 -1.33 -7.74
CA GLN A 30 -18.81 -0.10 -8.53
C GLN A 30 -19.74 -0.05 -9.75
N SER A 31 -20.00 -1.22 -10.33
CA SER A 31 -20.75 -1.34 -11.57
C SER A 31 -22.23 -1.69 -11.34
N ALA A 32 -22.69 -1.65 -10.08
CA ALA A 32 -24.06 -1.97 -9.69
C ALA A 32 -25.05 -0.90 -10.18
N GLU A 33 -26.17 -1.34 -10.76
CA GLU A 33 -27.22 -0.48 -11.31
C GLU A 33 -28.57 -0.83 -10.68
N TYR A 34 -29.37 0.18 -10.32
CA TYR A 34 -30.76 -0.01 -9.90
C TYR A 34 -31.65 -0.34 -11.10
N ARG A 35 -32.55 -1.32 -10.94
CA ARG A 35 -33.47 -1.75 -12.00
C ARG A 35 -34.86 -2.04 -11.47
N ALA A 36 -35.84 -1.95 -12.37
CA ALA A 36 -37.23 -2.29 -12.06
C ALA A 36 -37.39 -3.81 -11.89
N LYS A 37 -38.38 -4.22 -11.10
CA LYS A 37 -38.71 -5.64 -10.86
C LYS A 37 -39.12 -6.30 -12.18
N GLY A 38 -38.36 -7.31 -12.62
CA GLY A 38 -38.62 -8.08 -13.85
C GLY A 38 -37.80 -7.64 -15.06
N GLU A 39 -36.99 -6.59 -14.96
CA GLU A 39 -36.09 -6.18 -16.04
C GLU A 39 -34.93 -7.18 -16.20
N PRO A 40 -34.53 -7.55 -17.44
CA PRO A 40 -33.39 -8.42 -17.65
C PRO A 40 -32.10 -7.79 -17.10
N LYS A 41 -31.24 -8.63 -16.49
CA LYS A 41 -29.92 -8.20 -16.04
C LYS A 41 -29.06 -7.79 -17.24
N PRO A 42 -28.30 -6.68 -17.15
CA PRO A 42 -27.40 -6.28 -18.21
C PRO A 42 -26.31 -7.34 -18.35
N LYS A 43 -26.10 -7.80 -19.58
CA LYS A 43 -24.99 -8.71 -19.89
C LYS A 43 -23.73 -7.88 -20.02
N LYS A 44 -22.83 -7.99 -19.05
CA LYS A 44 -21.50 -7.37 -19.15
C LYS A 44 -20.54 -8.37 -19.78
N PRO A 45 -19.80 -7.98 -20.85
CA PRO A 45 -18.75 -8.84 -21.39
C PRO A 45 -17.67 -9.03 -20.33
N ARG A 46 -17.07 -10.23 -20.28
CA ARG A 46 -15.95 -10.50 -19.38
C ARG A 46 -14.79 -9.58 -19.74
N GLN A 47 -14.38 -8.76 -18.79
CA GLN A 47 -13.23 -7.87 -18.94
C GLN A 47 -12.02 -8.43 -18.21
N SER A 48 -10.82 -8.09 -18.70
CA SER A 48 -9.55 -8.46 -18.08
C SER A 48 -8.70 -7.22 -17.82
N LYS A 49 -7.82 -7.34 -16.83
CA LYS A 49 -6.82 -6.31 -16.53
C LYS A 49 -5.84 -6.15 -17.70
N SER A 50 -5.33 -4.94 -17.89
CA SER A 50 -4.28 -4.68 -18.88
C SER A 50 -3.00 -5.47 -18.56
N LYS A 51 -2.21 -5.78 -19.59
CA LYS A 51 -0.83 -6.27 -19.41
C LYS A 51 0.12 -5.17 -18.93
N ILE A 52 -0.18 -3.91 -19.29
CA ILE A 52 0.59 -2.76 -18.86
C ILE A 52 0.23 -2.47 -17.41
N LYS A 53 1.23 -2.54 -16.54
CA LYS A 53 1.11 -2.34 -15.10
C LYS A 53 2.41 -1.80 -14.52
N VAL A 54 2.30 -1.10 -13.41
CA VAL A 54 3.42 -0.62 -12.60
C VAL A 54 3.22 -1.08 -11.16
N MET A 55 4.31 -1.43 -10.47
CA MET A 55 4.24 -1.79 -9.06
C MET A 55 4.48 -0.54 -8.22
N LEU A 56 3.58 -0.26 -7.30
CA LEU A 56 3.70 0.78 -6.28
C LEU A 56 4.07 0.11 -4.95
N THR A 57 5.13 0.59 -4.34
CA THR A 57 5.46 0.31 -2.93
C THR A 57 5.03 1.51 -2.11
N VAL A 58 4.29 1.29 -1.02
CA VAL A 58 3.78 2.37 -0.17
C VAL A 58 3.91 2.01 1.30
N PHE A 59 4.33 2.98 2.11
CA PHE A 59 4.39 2.93 3.56
C PHE A 59 3.61 4.11 4.14
N PHE A 60 2.80 3.85 5.16
CA PHE A 60 1.98 4.85 5.83
C PHE A 60 1.85 4.56 7.32
N ASP A 61 1.44 5.57 8.07
CA ASP A 61 0.97 5.46 9.45
C ASP A 61 -0.39 6.13 9.60
N HIS A 62 -0.89 6.25 10.83
CA HIS A 62 -2.19 6.85 11.12
C HIS A 62 -2.33 8.32 10.66
N ARG A 63 -1.21 9.01 10.35
CA ARG A 63 -1.18 10.40 9.84
C ARG A 63 -1.14 10.46 8.31
N GLY A 64 -0.95 9.33 7.64
CA GLY A 64 -0.88 9.22 6.19
C GLY A 64 0.43 8.68 5.63
N VAL A 65 0.63 8.86 4.33
CA VAL A 65 1.75 8.26 3.60
C VAL A 65 3.09 8.82 4.03
N VAL A 66 3.98 7.93 4.47
CA VAL A 66 5.36 8.22 4.86
C VAL A 66 6.29 8.11 3.66
N GLN A 67 6.20 7.04 2.88
CA GLN A 67 7.02 6.84 1.68
C GLN A 67 6.19 6.14 0.60
N SER A 68 6.37 6.53 -0.66
CA SER A 68 5.76 5.84 -1.79
C SER A 68 6.65 5.95 -3.01
N GLU A 69 6.83 4.86 -3.73
CA GLU A 69 7.64 4.85 -4.95
C GLU A 69 7.19 3.76 -5.91
N PHE A 70 7.49 3.96 -7.20
CA PHE A 70 7.21 2.96 -8.22
C PHE A 70 8.47 2.18 -8.55
N LEU A 71 8.34 0.86 -8.63
CA LEU A 71 9.35 0.02 -9.23
C LEU A 71 9.61 0.46 -10.67
N GLN A 72 10.88 0.48 -11.08
CA GLN A 72 11.21 0.84 -12.46
C GLN A 72 10.71 -0.24 -13.41
N THR A 73 10.27 0.17 -14.60
CA THR A 73 9.72 -0.75 -15.60
C THR A 73 10.74 -1.83 -15.94
N GLY A 74 10.32 -3.10 -15.90
CA GLY A 74 11.19 -4.24 -16.23
C GLY A 74 12.01 -4.79 -15.06
N GLN A 75 11.92 -4.21 -13.86
CA GLN A 75 12.52 -4.76 -12.65
C GLN A 75 11.54 -5.68 -11.90
N ALA A 76 12.09 -6.61 -11.11
CA ALA A 76 11.35 -7.39 -10.13
C ALA A 76 11.63 -6.85 -8.72
N VAL A 77 10.69 -7.04 -7.80
CA VAL A 77 10.93 -6.80 -6.37
C VAL A 77 11.87 -7.89 -5.88
N ASN A 78 13.14 -7.52 -5.72
CA ASN A 78 14.14 -8.35 -5.09
C ASN A 78 14.58 -7.71 -3.77
N LYS A 79 15.42 -8.42 -3.04
CA LYS A 79 15.94 -7.98 -1.74
C LYS A 79 16.76 -6.69 -1.86
N GLU A 80 17.48 -6.47 -2.96
CA GLU A 80 18.28 -5.25 -3.20
C GLU A 80 17.39 -4.02 -3.38
N TYR A 81 16.33 -4.17 -4.18
CA TYR A 81 15.30 -3.16 -4.36
C TYR A 81 14.66 -2.83 -3.01
N TYR A 82 14.18 -3.85 -2.28
CA TYR A 82 13.50 -3.64 -1.01
C TYR A 82 14.42 -3.00 0.05
N LEU A 83 15.70 -3.40 0.13
CA LEU A 83 16.69 -2.74 0.98
C LEU A 83 16.84 -1.25 0.63
N SER A 84 16.83 -0.91 -0.66
CA SER A 84 16.90 0.49 -1.10
C SER A 84 15.65 1.29 -0.69
N VAL A 85 14.47 0.67 -0.73
CA VAL A 85 13.21 1.24 -0.22
C VAL A 85 13.33 1.49 1.28
N MET A 86 13.83 0.53 2.05
CA MET A 86 13.96 0.65 3.52
C MET A 86 14.90 1.78 3.93
N ARG A 87 15.98 2.01 3.19
CA ARG A 87 16.87 3.17 3.40
C ARG A 87 16.14 4.49 3.19
N ARG A 88 15.39 4.60 2.09
CA ARG A 88 14.58 5.81 1.79
C ARG A 88 13.45 5.99 2.80
N LEU A 89 12.82 4.91 3.25
CA LEU A 89 11.81 4.93 4.30
C LEU A 89 12.41 5.47 5.60
N SER A 90 13.58 5.00 6.02
CA SER A 90 14.26 5.48 7.23
C SER A 90 14.51 6.99 7.18
N GLU A 91 14.97 7.51 6.04
CA GLU A 91 15.11 8.95 5.84
C GLU A 91 13.77 9.70 5.83
N ALA A 92 12.74 9.12 5.23
CA ALA A 92 11.40 9.71 5.19
C ALA A 92 10.79 9.79 6.59
N ILE A 93 10.96 8.76 7.43
CA ILE A 93 10.55 8.74 8.83
C ILE A 93 11.27 9.86 9.58
N ARG A 94 12.60 9.92 9.49
CA ARG A 94 13.40 10.98 10.12
C ARG A 94 12.92 12.39 9.77
N LYS A 95 12.50 12.62 8.52
CA LYS A 95 12.06 13.94 8.03
C LYS A 95 10.59 14.24 8.34
N LYS A 96 9.70 13.25 8.19
CA LYS A 96 8.24 13.45 8.24
C LYS A 96 7.62 13.09 9.59
N ARG A 97 8.33 12.32 10.41
CA ARG A 97 7.96 11.83 11.75
C ARG A 97 9.14 11.98 12.72
N PRO A 98 9.69 13.19 12.91
CA PRO A 98 10.85 13.40 13.76
C PRO A 98 10.62 12.92 15.20
N GLU A 99 9.38 12.94 15.70
CA GLU A 99 9.00 12.42 17.01
C GLU A 99 9.22 10.90 17.14
N LEU A 100 8.85 10.13 16.12
CA LEU A 100 9.07 8.67 16.09
C LEU A 100 10.56 8.34 15.99
N TRP A 101 11.30 9.17 15.26
CA TRP A 101 12.74 9.01 15.06
C TRP A 101 13.54 9.35 16.32
N ALA A 102 13.20 10.45 17.00
CA ALA A 102 13.89 10.90 18.22
C ALA A 102 13.72 9.91 19.37
N ASP A 103 12.51 9.38 19.55
CA ASP A 103 12.22 8.36 20.56
C ASP A 103 12.78 6.98 20.19
N ASN A 104 13.15 6.78 18.92
CA ASN A 104 13.38 5.47 18.28
C ASN A 104 12.29 4.43 18.63
N PHE A 105 11.06 4.91 18.86
CA PHE A 105 9.96 4.09 19.31
C PHE A 105 8.86 4.10 18.24
N TRP A 106 9.09 3.26 17.24
CA TRP A 106 8.18 2.94 16.14
C TRP A 106 8.36 1.48 15.73
N PHE A 107 7.36 0.94 15.04
CA PHE A 107 7.35 -0.44 14.58
C PHE A 107 7.10 -0.50 13.07
N LEU A 108 7.84 -1.34 12.36
CA LEU A 108 7.62 -1.65 10.96
C LEU A 108 6.69 -2.86 10.85
N HIS A 109 5.61 -2.73 10.11
CA HIS A 109 4.75 -3.84 9.70
C HIS A 109 4.84 -4.04 8.17
N HIS A 110 5.11 -5.27 7.76
CA HIS A 110 5.17 -5.72 6.37
C HIS A 110 4.97 -7.24 6.31
N ASP A 111 4.66 -7.78 5.14
CA ASP A 111 4.42 -9.22 4.98
C ASP A 111 5.72 -10.06 5.02
N ASN A 112 5.55 -11.38 4.99
CA ASN A 112 6.64 -12.35 5.02
C ASN A 112 7.19 -12.71 3.63
N ALA A 113 7.10 -11.81 2.63
CA ALA A 113 7.64 -12.09 1.31
C ALA A 113 9.16 -12.43 1.37
N PRO A 114 9.68 -13.31 0.50
CA PRO A 114 11.09 -13.71 0.56
C PRO A 114 12.10 -12.55 0.48
N SER A 115 11.77 -11.46 -0.22
CA SER A 115 12.56 -10.22 -0.27
C SER A 115 12.63 -9.50 1.08
N HIS A 116 11.56 -9.60 1.87
CA HIS A 116 11.37 -8.91 3.15
C HIS A 116 12.11 -9.63 4.29
N THR A 117 12.17 -10.96 4.21
CA THR A 117 12.82 -11.81 5.22
C THR A 117 14.27 -12.16 4.86
N ALA A 118 14.80 -11.63 3.76
CA ALA A 118 16.16 -11.89 3.30
C ALA A 118 17.20 -11.49 4.36
N LEU A 119 18.32 -12.22 4.42
CA LEU A 119 19.38 -12.00 5.42
C LEU A 119 19.86 -10.53 5.44
N ILE A 120 20.07 -9.93 4.28
CA ILE A 120 20.51 -8.53 4.16
C ILE A 120 19.52 -7.52 4.78
N LEU A 121 18.22 -7.83 4.78
CA LEU A 121 17.19 -7.00 5.40
C LEU A 121 17.19 -7.21 6.92
N ARG A 122 17.30 -8.46 7.37
CA ARG A 122 17.41 -8.79 8.80
C ARG A 122 18.64 -8.12 9.43
N GLU A 123 19.78 -8.15 8.76
CA GLU A 123 21.00 -7.44 9.17
C GLU A 123 20.80 -5.92 9.20
N PHE A 124 20.13 -5.36 8.18
CA PHE A 124 19.79 -3.95 8.15
C PHE A 124 18.90 -3.55 9.33
N PHE A 125 17.83 -4.29 9.61
CA PHE A 125 16.93 -4.00 10.72
C PHE A 125 17.62 -4.13 12.08
N ALA A 126 18.46 -5.15 12.27
CA ALA A 126 19.24 -5.31 13.49
C ALA A 126 20.23 -4.15 13.69
N LYS A 127 20.96 -3.76 12.63
CA LYS A 127 21.92 -2.64 12.68
C LYS A 127 21.26 -1.31 13.02
N ASN A 128 20.03 -1.08 12.54
CA ASN A 128 19.30 0.16 12.76
C ASN A 128 18.32 0.09 13.94
N SER A 129 18.35 -0.97 14.75
CA SER A 129 17.43 -1.18 15.88
C SER A 129 15.95 -0.99 15.50
N THR A 130 15.58 -1.49 14.32
CA THR A 130 14.20 -1.39 13.81
C THR A 130 13.33 -2.47 14.43
N ASN A 131 12.26 -2.09 15.11
CA ASN A 131 11.29 -3.03 15.67
C ASN A 131 10.36 -3.53 14.57
N ILE A 132 10.24 -4.86 14.40
CA ILE A 132 9.36 -5.47 13.39
C ILE A 132 8.12 -6.05 14.08
N VAL A 133 6.94 -5.72 13.55
CA VAL A 133 5.68 -6.39 13.94
C VAL A 133 5.62 -7.73 13.23
N PRO A 134 5.45 -8.86 13.95
CA PRO A 134 5.31 -10.16 13.32
C PRO A 134 4.00 -10.23 12.52
N GLN A 135 4.08 -10.63 11.25
CA GLN A 135 2.92 -10.87 10.41
C GLN A 135 2.62 -12.37 10.32
N ALA A 136 1.37 -12.75 10.48
CA ALA A 136 0.94 -14.14 10.30
C ALA A 136 0.95 -14.52 8.80
N PRO A 137 1.40 -15.74 8.43
CA PRO A 137 1.32 -16.19 7.04
C PRO A 137 -0.11 -16.12 6.49
N TYR A 138 -0.26 -15.74 5.22
CA TYR A 138 -1.55 -15.71 4.51
C TYR A 138 -2.66 -14.90 5.21
N SER A 139 -2.28 -13.83 5.92
CA SER A 139 -3.22 -13.01 6.70
C SER A 139 -3.38 -11.58 6.15
N PRO A 140 -3.82 -11.41 4.89
CA PRO A 140 -4.03 -10.07 4.30
C PRO A 140 -5.16 -9.30 5.00
N ASP A 141 -6.07 -9.99 5.69
CA ASP A 141 -7.10 -9.41 6.55
C ASP A 141 -6.54 -8.68 7.78
N LEU A 142 -5.29 -8.97 8.17
CA LEU A 142 -4.58 -8.28 9.24
C LEU A 142 -3.63 -7.18 8.73
N ALA A 143 -3.48 -7.04 7.40
CA ALA A 143 -2.55 -6.09 6.78
C ALA A 143 -3.30 -4.83 6.27
N PRO A 144 -3.07 -3.64 6.87
CA PRO A 144 -3.79 -2.41 6.49
C PRO A 144 -3.63 -2.01 5.02
N CYS A 145 -2.53 -2.41 4.39
CA CYS A 145 -2.33 -2.21 2.97
C CYS A 145 -3.38 -2.96 2.13
N ASP A 146 -3.61 -4.23 2.44
CA ASP A 146 -4.48 -5.12 1.69
C ASP A 146 -5.96 -4.86 1.96
N PHE A 147 -6.38 -4.87 3.23
CA PHE A 147 -7.81 -4.77 3.56
C PHE A 147 -8.36 -3.35 3.37
N TRP A 148 -7.51 -2.32 3.45
CA TRP A 148 -7.94 -0.92 3.46
C TRP A 148 -7.29 -0.07 2.36
N LEU A 149 -5.97 0.14 2.37
CA LEU A 149 -5.32 1.16 1.54
C LEU A 149 -5.49 0.90 0.05
N PHE A 150 -5.18 -0.32 -0.41
CA PHE A 150 -5.24 -0.65 -1.83
C PHE A 150 -6.66 -0.61 -2.37
N ARG A 151 -7.66 -0.91 -1.54
CA ARG A 151 -9.08 -0.71 -1.90
C ARG A 151 -9.37 0.77 -2.12
N LYS A 152 -8.99 1.64 -1.17
CA LYS A 152 -9.18 3.10 -1.27
C LYS A 152 -8.44 3.70 -2.47
N LEU A 153 -7.20 3.27 -2.69
CA LEU A 153 -6.35 3.73 -3.80
C LEU A 153 -6.89 3.30 -5.17
N LYS A 154 -7.25 2.02 -5.34
CA LYS A 154 -7.61 1.46 -6.66
C LYS A 154 -9.03 1.80 -7.07
N ARG A 155 -9.95 2.01 -6.13
CA ARG A 155 -11.36 2.32 -6.44
C ARG A 155 -11.53 3.48 -7.44
N PRO A 156 -10.93 4.67 -7.24
CA PRO A 156 -11.05 5.77 -8.22
C PRO A 156 -10.31 5.52 -9.54
N LEU A 157 -9.40 4.53 -9.60
CA LEU A 157 -8.63 4.20 -10.80
C LEU A 157 -9.33 3.17 -11.68
N ARG A 158 -10.18 2.32 -11.10
CA ARG A 158 -10.93 1.27 -11.82
C ARG A 158 -11.93 1.86 -12.80
N GLY A 159 -12.15 1.16 -13.90
CA GLY A 159 -12.99 1.62 -15.03
C GLY A 159 -12.29 2.60 -15.97
N ASN A 160 -11.24 3.30 -15.50
CA ASN A 160 -10.46 4.22 -16.31
C ASN A 160 -9.36 3.50 -17.10
N ARG A 161 -9.07 4.01 -18.31
CA ARG A 161 -7.97 3.55 -19.17
C ARG A 161 -6.87 4.60 -19.21
N PHE A 162 -5.65 4.17 -18.95
CA PHE A 162 -4.44 4.99 -19.02
C PHE A 162 -3.62 4.59 -20.24
N GLU A 163 -3.17 5.59 -21.02
CA GLU A 163 -2.41 5.36 -22.25
C GLU A 163 -0.93 5.09 -21.99
N SER A 164 -0.38 5.65 -20.90
CA SER A 164 1.03 5.53 -20.56
C SER A 164 1.29 5.12 -19.11
N ILE A 165 2.48 4.57 -18.84
CA ILE A 165 2.97 4.34 -17.47
C ILE A 165 3.04 5.66 -16.69
N GLY A 166 3.33 6.77 -17.36
CA GLY A 166 3.34 8.10 -16.75
C GLY A 166 1.97 8.49 -16.19
N ASP A 167 0.90 8.22 -16.94
CA ASP A 167 -0.47 8.49 -16.49
C ASP A 167 -0.85 7.60 -15.30
N ILE A 168 -0.52 6.31 -15.36
CA ILE A 168 -0.77 5.40 -14.23
C ILE A 168 -0.10 5.93 -12.96
N LYS A 169 1.19 6.31 -13.05
CA LYS A 169 1.95 6.83 -11.90
C LYS A 169 1.34 8.13 -11.38
N ARG A 170 1.02 9.06 -12.27
CA ARG A 170 0.46 10.37 -11.90
C ARG A 170 -0.89 10.23 -11.21
N GLU A 171 -1.82 9.48 -11.80
CA GLU A 171 -3.17 9.33 -11.24
C GLU A 171 -3.16 8.48 -9.97
N SER A 172 -2.28 7.48 -9.87
CA SER A 172 -2.08 6.74 -8.62
C SER A 172 -1.61 7.64 -7.48
N LEU A 173 -0.62 8.52 -7.74
CA LEU A 173 -0.15 9.48 -6.74
C LEU A 173 -1.22 10.52 -6.39
N ARG A 174 -2.03 10.96 -7.37
CA ARG A 174 -3.16 11.84 -7.14
C ARG A 174 -4.19 11.18 -6.22
N ALA A 175 -4.59 9.94 -6.53
CA ALA A 175 -5.52 9.17 -5.71
C ALA A 175 -4.98 8.94 -4.30
N LEU A 176 -3.69 8.62 -4.16
CA LEU A 176 -3.06 8.40 -2.86
C LEU A 176 -3.02 9.68 -2.01
N LYS A 177 -2.75 10.84 -2.62
CA LYS A 177 -2.77 12.15 -1.96
C LYS A 177 -4.18 12.65 -1.61
N ALA A 178 -5.20 12.14 -2.30
CA ALA A 178 -6.59 12.52 -2.07
C ALA A 178 -7.20 11.81 -0.85
N ILE A 179 -6.53 10.80 -0.27
CA ILE A 179 -6.98 10.12 0.95
C ILE A 179 -6.76 11.08 2.13
N PRO A 180 -7.81 11.47 2.87
CA PRO A 180 -7.66 12.40 3.99
C PRO A 180 -6.99 11.73 5.19
N GLU A 181 -6.34 12.52 6.04
CA GLU A 181 -5.72 12.01 7.27
C GLU A 181 -6.72 11.30 8.19
N THR A 182 -7.97 11.76 8.23
CA THR A 182 -9.05 11.11 8.99
C THR A 182 -9.30 9.68 8.53
N ASP A 183 -9.09 9.38 7.25
CA ASP A 183 -9.26 8.04 6.72
C ASP A 183 -8.10 7.13 7.20
N PHE A 184 -6.87 7.65 7.26
CA PHE A 184 -5.72 6.92 7.81
C PHE A 184 -5.82 6.71 9.32
N ASN A 185 -6.41 7.65 10.06
CA ASN A 185 -6.58 7.53 11.50
C ASN A 185 -7.57 6.41 11.87
N ASN A 186 -8.53 6.14 10.99
CA ASN A 186 -9.62 5.18 11.19
C ASN A 186 -9.40 3.84 10.46
N CYS A 187 -8.22 3.61 9.87
CA CYS A 187 -7.95 2.40 9.08
C CYS A 187 -7.74 1.16 9.95
#